data_AF-A0A7X6V914-F1
#
_entry.id   AF-A0A7X6V914-F1
#
_cell.length_a   1.000
_cell.length_b   1.000
_cell.length_c   1.000
_cell.angle_alpha   90.00
_cell.angle_beta   90.00
_cell.angle_gamma   90.00
#
_symmetry.space_group_name_H-M   'P 1'
#
loop_
_entity.id
_entity.type
_entity.pdbx_description
1 polymer ?
#
loop_
_entity_poly.entity_id
_entity_poly.type
_entity_poly.pdbx_seq_one_letter_code
_entity_poly.pdbx_strand_id
1 'polypeptide(L)'
;MANELDEMTGSVNEAGRDINVIEKQLPVKIGFGSTLFEIMLWVLGVVPGLIFLFMKIGARNYFRKLQQKIQADASQIDNFLEQRVQILRNVVPLVERAIDLDKDVMKAVAAYRGGAQTSDSQRNAVSNNLDRAFGRLFPQVEAYPDLKAHAAIADAMKQNSYLQKEITAARALYNDTVNMWNSDIFSWPTKMIVAAREGYTTRIPFTASAQIKAEARSTFF
;
A
#
# COMPACT_ATOMS: atom_id res chain seq x y z
N MET A 1 23.98 -25.22 13.63
CA MET A 1 23.58 -24.79 12.28
C MET A 1 23.56 -23.28 12.28
N ALA A 2 24.18 -22.62 11.30
CA ALA A 2 24.07 -21.17 11.16
C ALA A 2 22.58 -20.81 11.01
N ASN A 3 22.14 -19.72 11.64
CA ASN A 3 20.81 -19.20 11.41
C ASN A 3 20.70 -18.83 9.92
N GLU A 4 19.87 -19.54 9.16
CA GLU A 4 19.70 -19.25 7.72
C GLU A 4 19.02 -17.88 7.52
N LEU A 5 18.31 -17.41 8.54
CA LEU A 5 17.73 -16.09 8.68
C LEU A 5 18.58 -15.25 9.65
N ASP A 6 19.87 -15.07 9.36
CA ASP A 6 20.74 -14.23 10.19
C ASP A 6 20.43 -12.73 9.97
N GLU A 7 19.53 -12.22 10.81
CA GLU A 7 19.11 -10.82 10.83
C GLU A 7 20.20 -9.86 11.34
N MET A 8 21.37 -10.35 11.76
CA MET A 8 22.45 -9.55 12.35
C MET A 8 23.71 -9.50 11.49
N THR A 9 24.02 -10.55 10.71
CA THR A 9 25.28 -10.66 9.93
C THR A 9 25.12 -10.92 8.43
N GLY A 10 23.90 -11.09 7.92
CA GLY A 10 23.63 -11.30 6.48
C GLY A 10 23.97 -10.09 5.59
N SER A 11 24.21 -10.33 4.29
CA SER A 11 24.46 -9.26 3.30
C SER A 11 23.27 -8.29 3.25
N VAL A 12 23.52 -7.07 3.72
CA VAL A 12 22.58 -5.97 3.86
C VAL A 12 22.07 -5.56 2.47
N ASN A 13 20.75 -5.49 2.28
CA ASN A 13 20.20 -4.73 1.18
C ASN A 13 20.59 -3.26 1.40
N GLU A 14 21.28 -2.63 0.43
CA GLU A 14 21.68 -1.22 0.48
C GLU A 14 20.49 -0.26 0.71
N ALA A 15 19.26 -0.78 0.59
CA ALA A 15 17.98 -0.12 0.78
C ALA A 15 17.46 -0.03 2.26
N GLY A 16 18.33 0.11 3.26
CA GLY A 16 17.95 0.70 4.58
C GLY A 16 17.83 -0.23 5.79
N ARG A 17 18.69 0.00 6.80
CA ARG A 17 18.89 -0.83 8.02
C ARG A 17 18.03 -0.45 9.23
N ASP A 18 17.66 -1.46 10.05
CA ASP A 18 17.98 -1.64 11.50
C ASP A 18 17.46 -2.99 12.02
N ILE A 19 16.49 -3.60 11.33
CA ILE A 19 16.15 -5.02 11.39
C ILE A 19 16.41 -5.55 9.98
N ASN A 20 17.31 -6.51 9.81
CA ASN A 20 17.58 -7.04 8.48
C ASN A 20 16.40 -7.94 8.07
N VAL A 21 15.40 -7.37 7.40
CA VAL A 21 14.47 -8.20 6.64
C VAL A 21 15.25 -8.75 5.46
N ILE A 22 15.63 -10.02 5.58
CA ILE A 22 16.50 -10.68 4.61
C ILE A 22 15.72 -10.84 3.30
N GLU A 23 16.12 -10.11 2.26
CA GLU A 23 15.60 -10.26 0.89
C GLU A 23 16.23 -11.45 0.17
N LYS A 24 16.32 -12.59 0.86
CA LYS A 24 16.89 -13.81 0.32
C LYS A 24 15.80 -14.86 0.22
N GLN A 25 15.66 -15.39 -0.98
CA GLN A 25 14.89 -16.61 -1.20
C GLN A 25 15.71 -17.81 -0.74
N LEU A 26 15.23 -18.52 0.27
CA LEU A 26 15.82 -19.73 0.77
C LEU A 26 15.17 -20.91 0.03
N PRO A 27 15.94 -21.70 -0.75
CA PRO A 27 15.42 -22.91 -1.37
C PRO A 27 15.25 -24.00 -0.33
N VAL A 28 14.11 -24.69 -0.33
CA VAL A 28 13.94 -25.86 0.53
C VAL A 28 14.84 -26.98 -0.01
N LYS A 29 15.70 -27.51 0.86
CA LYS A 29 16.57 -28.65 0.54
C LYS A 29 16.15 -29.86 1.33
N ILE A 30 16.22 -31.00 0.67
CA ILE A 30 15.98 -32.30 1.28
C ILE A 30 17.32 -32.99 1.52
N GLY A 31 17.56 -33.43 2.75
CA GLY A 31 18.72 -34.25 3.13
C GLY A 31 18.46 -35.75 3.07
N PHE A 32 19.52 -36.55 3.20
CA PHE A 32 19.51 -38.02 3.18
C PHE A 32 18.51 -38.66 4.18
N GLY A 33 18.25 -38.02 5.32
CA GLY A 33 17.29 -38.52 6.30
C GLY A 33 15.85 -38.61 5.79
N SER A 34 15.45 -37.76 4.85
CA SER A 34 14.10 -37.80 4.26
C SER A 34 13.91 -38.95 3.27
N THR A 35 14.94 -39.29 2.48
CA THR A 35 14.90 -40.39 1.53
C THR A 35 14.89 -41.70 2.28
N LEU A 36 15.65 -41.77 3.38
CA LEU A 36 15.55 -42.87 4.34
C LEU A 36 14.16 -42.97 4.97
N PHE A 37 13.55 -41.86 5.39
CA PHE A 37 12.19 -41.86 5.94
C PHE A 37 11.15 -42.37 4.92
N GLU A 38 11.24 -41.93 3.66
CA GLU A 38 10.36 -42.44 2.59
C GLU A 38 10.56 -43.94 2.38
N ILE A 39 11.81 -44.42 2.29
CA ILE A 39 12.12 -45.85 2.12
C ILE A 39 11.62 -46.64 3.34
N MET A 40 11.83 -46.14 4.56
CA MET A 40 11.39 -46.77 5.79
C MET A 40 9.87 -46.99 5.80
N LEU A 41 9.08 -46.00 5.36
CA LEU A 41 7.63 -46.12 5.27
C LEU A 41 7.19 -47.23 4.30
N TRP A 42 7.87 -47.40 3.18
CA TRP A 42 7.59 -48.48 2.23
C TRP A 42 8.02 -49.85 2.76
N VAL A 43 9.12 -49.91 3.51
CA VAL A 43 9.63 -51.15 4.14
C VAL A 43 8.72 -51.60 5.29
N LEU A 44 8.15 -50.67 6.06
CA LEU A 44 7.19 -50.95 7.14
C LEU A 44 5.86 -51.52 6.63
N GLY A 45 5.54 -51.29 5.35
CA GLY A 45 4.39 -51.90 4.68
C GLY A 45 3.77 -51.01 3.61
N VAL A 46 2.94 -51.62 2.75
CA VAL A 46 2.27 -50.91 1.65
C VAL A 46 1.28 -49.85 2.16
N VAL A 47 0.57 -50.14 3.26
CA VAL A 47 -0.45 -49.25 3.84
C VAL A 47 0.14 -47.90 4.30
N PRO A 48 1.19 -47.84 5.16
CA PRO A 48 1.79 -46.56 5.54
C PRO A 48 2.40 -45.80 4.35
N GLY A 49 2.98 -46.49 3.37
CA GLY A 49 3.47 -45.88 2.13
C GLY A 49 2.35 -45.20 1.31
N LEU A 50 1.20 -45.85 1.16
CA LEU A 50 0.04 -45.29 0.45
C LEU A 50 -0.55 -44.08 1.17
N ILE A 51 -0.69 -44.13 2.50
CA ILE A 51 -1.17 -42.98 3.30
C ILE A 51 -0.26 -41.78 3.07
N PHE A 52 1.06 -41.98 3.12
CA PHE A 52 2.03 -40.92 2.89
C PHE A 52 1.93 -40.33 1.47
N LEU A 53 1.67 -41.15 0.45
CA LEU A 53 1.44 -40.68 -0.92
C LEU A 53 0.22 -39.75 -1.02
N PHE A 54 -0.91 -40.11 -0.40
CA PHE A 54 -2.10 -39.25 -0.35
C PHE A 54 -1.83 -37.93 0.38
N MET A 55 -1.07 -37.97 1.48
CA MET A 55 -0.66 -36.74 2.18
C MET A 55 0.17 -35.81 1.27
N LYS A 56 1.05 -36.34 0.42
CA LYS A 56 1.83 -35.53 -0.55
C LYS A 56 0.94 -34.86 -1.59
N ILE A 57 -0.08 -35.56 -2.09
CA ILE A 57 -1.06 -34.97 -3.02
C ILE A 57 -1.83 -33.83 -2.31
N GLY A 58 -2.23 -34.05 -1.06
CA GLY A 58 -2.86 -33.03 -0.22
C GLY A 58 -1.98 -31.79 -0.04
N ALA A 59 -0.69 -31.99 0.28
CA ALA A 59 0.27 -30.91 0.45
C ALA A 59 0.49 -30.11 -0.85
N ARG A 60 0.57 -30.77 -2.02
CA ARG A 60 0.63 -30.09 -3.32
C ARG A 60 -0.57 -29.20 -3.58
N ASN A 61 -1.79 -29.73 -3.36
CA ASN A 61 -3.02 -28.97 -3.55
C ASN A 61 -3.11 -27.80 -2.56
N TYR A 62 -2.68 -28.02 -1.31
CA TYR A 62 -2.58 -26.97 -0.31
C TYR A 62 -1.66 -25.82 -0.78
N PHE A 63 -0.44 -26.14 -1.24
CA PHE A 63 0.48 -25.11 -1.73
C PHE A 63 -0.06 -24.36 -2.94
N ARG A 64 -0.71 -25.04 -3.90
CA ARG A 64 -1.36 -24.35 -5.04
C ARG A 64 -2.42 -23.36 -4.60
N LYS A 65 -3.27 -23.73 -3.63
CA LYS A 65 -4.27 -22.82 -3.06
C LYS A 65 -3.62 -21.65 -2.34
N LEU A 66 -2.54 -21.89 -1.61
CA LEU A 66 -1.81 -20.84 -0.91
C LEU A 66 -1.15 -19.86 -1.89
N GLN A 67 -0.59 -20.35 -3.01
CA GLN A 67 -0.08 -19.49 -4.08
C GLN A 67 -1.18 -18.61 -4.69
N GLN A 68 -2.35 -19.18 -4.98
CA GLN A 68 -3.51 -18.44 -5.47
C GLN A 68 -3.96 -17.38 -4.47
N LYS A 69 -3.96 -17.72 -3.17
CA LYS A 69 -4.29 -16.76 -2.11
C LYS A 69 -3.29 -15.61 -2.06
N ILE A 70 -1.98 -15.87 -2.12
CA ILE A 70 -0.97 -14.81 -2.15
C ILE A 70 -1.18 -13.90 -3.37
N GLN A 71 -1.52 -14.46 -4.53
CA GLN A 71 -1.83 -13.68 -5.73
C GLN A 71 -3.09 -12.82 -5.56
N ALA A 72 -4.13 -13.36 -4.93
CA ALA A 72 -5.36 -12.63 -4.64
C ALA A 72 -5.11 -11.48 -3.65
N ASP A 73 -4.37 -11.75 -2.56
CA ASP A 73 -4.02 -10.75 -1.55
C ASP A 73 -3.15 -9.63 -2.19
N ALA A 74 -2.22 -9.96 -3.10
CA ALA A 74 -1.45 -8.98 -3.87
C ALA A 74 -2.35 -8.12 -4.78
N SER A 75 -3.24 -8.75 -5.55
CA SER A 75 -4.18 -8.03 -6.43
C SER A 75 -5.10 -7.09 -5.64
N GLN A 76 -5.48 -7.46 -4.41
CA GLN A 76 -6.28 -6.59 -3.55
C GLN A 76 -5.52 -5.30 -3.17
N ILE A 77 -4.21 -5.40 -2.90
CA ILE A 77 -3.36 -4.23 -2.64
C ILE A 77 -3.33 -3.33 -3.89
N ASP A 78 -3.13 -3.90 -5.07
CA ASP A 78 -3.10 -3.15 -6.33
C ASP A 78 -4.42 -2.42 -6.60
N ASN A 79 -5.56 -3.08 -6.36
CA ASN A 79 -6.88 -2.47 -6.52
C ASN A 79 -7.05 -1.24 -5.60
N PHE A 80 -6.61 -1.31 -4.35
CA PHE A 80 -6.67 -0.17 -3.43
C PHE A 80 -5.71 0.96 -3.82
N LEU A 81 -4.52 0.62 -4.33
CA LEU A 81 -3.59 1.61 -4.86
C LEU A 81 -4.18 2.31 -6.09
N GLU A 82 -4.80 1.57 -7.00
CA GLU A 82 -5.49 2.12 -8.16
C GLU A 82 -6.60 3.08 -7.74
N GLN A 83 -7.49 2.67 -6.83
CA GLN A 83 -8.56 3.52 -6.31
C GLN A 83 -8.02 4.82 -5.68
N ARG A 84 -6.92 4.72 -4.92
CA ARG A 84 -6.28 5.88 -4.32
C ARG A 84 -5.75 6.85 -5.38
N VAL A 85 -5.10 6.33 -6.42
CA VAL A 85 -4.61 7.14 -7.55
C VAL A 85 -5.78 7.79 -8.29
N GLN A 86 -6.88 7.07 -8.52
CA GLN A 86 -8.08 7.63 -9.16
C GLN A 86 -8.68 8.77 -8.34
N ILE A 87 -8.83 8.62 -7.01
CA ILE A 87 -9.31 9.68 -6.12
C ILE A 87 -8.37 10.89 -6.17
N LEU A 88 -7.06 10.69 -6.04
CA LEU A 88 -6.08 11.78 -6.11
C LEU A 88 -6.15 12.51 -7.45
N ARG A 89 -6.23 11.78 -8.57
CA ARG A 89 -6.36 12.37 -9.92
C ARG A 89 -7.61 13.23 -10.06
N ASN A 90 -8.72 12.84 -9.44
CA ASN A 90 -9.96 13.61 -9.49
C ASN A 90 -9.90 14.89 -8.63
N VAL A 91 -9.00 14.94 -7.64
CA VAL A 91 -8.89 16.04 -6.68
C VAL A 91 -7.82 17.05 -7.07
N VAL A 92 -6.76 16.62 -7.77
CA VAL A 92 -5.69 17.50 -8.25
C VAL A 92 -6.23 18.74 -8.98
N PRO A 93 -7.15 18.64 -9.96
CA PRO A 93 -7.71 19.81 -10.64
C PRO A 93 -8.53 20.74 -9.71
N LEU A 94 -9.13 20.20 -8.64
CA LEU A 94 -9.87 20.99 -7.66
C LEU A 94 -8.92 21.78 -6.77
N VAL A 95 -7.80 21.17 -6.36
CA VAL A 95 -6.75 21.83 -5.57
C VAL A 95 -6.05 22.91 -6.40
N GLU A 96 -5.72 22.62 -7.67
CA GLU A 96 -5.12 23.59 -8.59
C GLU A 96 -6.01 24.83 -8.77
N ARG A 97 -7.31 24.63 -9.01
CA ARG A 97 -8.28 25.72 -9.13
C ARG A 97 -8.44 26.52 -7.83
N ALA A 98 -8.43 25.86 -6.68
CA ALA A 98 -8.49 26.54 -5.39
C ALA A 98 -7.26 27.45 -5.17
N ILE A 99 -6.07 26.98 -5.54
CA ILE A 99 -4.83 27.76 -5.46
C ILE A 99 -4.85 28.96 -6.42
N ASP A 100 -5.36 28.78 -7.64
CA ASP A 100 -5.43 29.85 -8.64
C ASP A 100 -6.49 30.91 -8.28
N LEU A 101 -7.64 30.49 -7.73
CA LEU A 101 -8.65 31.43 -7.27
C LEU A 101 -8.15 32.27 -6.09
N ASP A 102 -7.41 31.70 -5.14
CA ASP A 102 -6.82 32.47 -4.05
C ASP A 102 -5.84 33.53 -4.58
N LYS A 103 -5.08 33.22 -5.63
CA LYS A 103 -4.19 34.21 -6.29
C LYS A 103 -4.98 35.33 -6.98
N ASP A 104 -6.07 35.00 -7.68
CA ASP A 104 -6.85 35.99 -8.44
C ASP A 104 -7.77 36.82 -7.54
N VAL A 105 -8.34 36.23 -6.47
CA VAL A 105 -9.08 36.94 -5.43
C VAL A 105 -8.15 37.87 -4.66
N MET A 106 -6.94 37.42 -4.29
CA MET A 106 -5.95 38.31 -3.68
C MET A 106 -5.52 39.44 -4.63
N LYS A 107 -5.35 39.19 -5.93
CA LYS A 107 -5.05 40.24 -6.91
C LYS A 107 -6.20 41.22 -7.09
N ALA A 108 -7.44 40.75 -7.17
CA ALA A 108 -8.62 41.60 -7.30
C ALA A 108 -8.78 42.49 -6.05
N VAL A 109 -8.65 41.92 -4.85
CA VAL A 109 -8.70 42.67 -3.59
C VAL A 109 -7.50 43.63 -3.47
N ALA A 110 -6.30 43.24 -3.90
CA ALA A 110 -5.12 44.10 -3.90
C ALA A 110 -5.24 45.25 -4.92
N ALA A 111 -5.81 45.03 -6.10
CA ALA A 111 -6.07 46.07 -7.10
C ALA A 111 -7.12 47.09 -6.61
N TYR A 112 -8.16 46.63 -5.91
CA TYR A 112 -9.14 47.51 -5.27
C TYR A 112 -8.58 48.23 -4.04
N ARG A 113 -7.65 47.64 -3.29
CA ARG A 113 -6.93 48.31 -2.18
C ARG A 113 -5.85 49.28 -2.65
N GLY A 114 -5.23 49.04 -3.80
CA GLY A 114 -4.08 49.78 -4.30
C GLY A 114 -4.39 50.96 -5.22
N GLY A 115 -5.66 51.21 -5.58
CA GLY A 115 -5.97 52.04 -6.76
C GLY A 115 -7.12 53.05 -6.68
N ALA A 116 -7.69 53.39 -5.52
CA ALA A 116 -8.76 54.39 -5.45
C ALA A 116 -8.38 55.59 -4.55
N GLN A 117 -7.42 56.38 -5.01
CA GLN A 117 -7.38 57.81 -4.68
C GLN A 117 -8.39 58.53 -5.58
N THR A 118 -9.67 58.61 -5.20
CA THR A 118 -10.53 59.62 -5.81
C THR A 118 -11.51 60.27 -4.85
N SER A 119 -11.64 61.57 -5.07
CA SER A 119 -12.48 62.56 -4.44
C SER A 119 -13.95 62.18 -4.23
N ASP A 120 -14.57 62.94 -3.33
CA ASP A 120 -15.91 62.74 -2.75
C ASP A 120 -17.06 62.60 -3.78
N SER A 121 -16.88 63.02 -5.03
CA SER A 121 -17.88 62.88 -6.11
C SER A 121 -17.93 61.49 -6.76
N GLN A 122 -16.90 60.65 -6.60
CA GLN A 122 -16.87 59.28 -7.14
C GLN A 122 -17.38 58.21 -6.16
N ARG A 123 -17.59 58.55 -4.88
CA ARG A 123 -18.09 57.62 -3.86
C ARG A 123 -19.45 57.01 -4.19
N ASN A 124 -20.39 57.78 -4.74
CA ASN A 124 -21.72 57.28 -5.10
C ASN A 124 -21.72 56.38 -6.36
N ALA A 125 -20.79 56.59 -7.29
CA ALA A 125 -20.62 55.71 -8.46
C ALA A 125 -19.90 54.41 -8.09
N VAL A 126 -18.92 54.49 -7.18
CA VAL A 126 -18.21 53.34 -6.62
C VAL A 126 -19.14 52.51 -5.74
N SER A 127 -20.00 53.13 -4.92
CA SER A 127 -21.01 52.41 -4.11
C SER A 127 -22.04 51.70 -4.97
N ASN A 128 -22.55 52.32 -6.05
CA ASN A 128 -23.48 51.66 -6.96
C ASN A 128 -22.85 50.53 -7.79
N ASN A 129 -21.55 50.59 -8.07
CA ASN A 129 -20.82 49.50 -8.70
C ASN A 129 -20.46 48.39 -7.71
N LEU A 130 -20.18 48.73 -6.46
CA LEU A 130 -20.05 47.78 -5.35
C LEU A 130 -21.37 47.08 -5.07
N ASP A 131 -22.50 47.79 -5.00
CA ASP A 131 -23.83 47.20 -4.77
C ASP A 131 -24.30 46.33 -5.94
N ARG A 132 -23.87 46.62 -7.19
CA ARG A 132 -24.06 45.69 -8.33
C ARG A 132 -23.12 44.49 -8.30
N ALA A 133 -21.90 44.65 -7.79
CA ALA A 133 -20.97 43.53 -7.58
C ALA A 133 -21.45 42.64 -6.41
N PHE A 134 -21.98 43.23 -5.34
CA PHE A 134 -22.63 42.56 -4.21
C PHE A 134 -23.99 41.96 -4.57
N GLY A 135 -24.77 42.59 -5.44
CA GLY A 135 -26.01 42.02 -6.00
C GLY A 135 -25.77 40.81 -6.91
N ARG A 136 -24.57 40.69 -7.50
CA ARG A 136 -24.09 39.48 -8.21
C ARG A 136 -23.53 38.40 -7.28
N LEU A 137 -23.23 38.75 -6.02
CA LEU A 137 -22.75 37.82 -4.98
C LEU A 137 -23.91 37.12 -4.25
N PHE A 138 -25.12 37.70 -4.21
CA PHE A 138 -26.25 37.14 -3.43
C PHE A 138 -27.05 35.97 -4.07
N PRO A 139 -26.97 35.66 -5.38
CA PRO A 139 -27.42 34.36 -5.89
C PRO A 139 -26.39 33.23 -5.70
N GLN A 140 -25.24 33.48 -5.05
CA GLN A 140 -24.10 32.55 -5.09
C GLN A 140 -24.05 31.50 -3.99
N VAL A 141 -25.12 31.27 -3.22
CA VAL A 141 -25.14 30.08 -2.34
C VAL A 141 -25.07 28.79 -3.17
N GLU A 142 -25.46 28.82 -4.45
CA GLU A 142 -25.21 27.74 -5.42
C GLU A 142 -23.90 27.90 -6.23
N ALA A 143 -23.36 29.12 -6.30
CA ALA A 143 -22.24 29.55 -7.14
C ALA A 143 -20.96 29.93 -6.38
N TYR A 144 -20.80 29.48 -5.13
CA TYR A 144 -19.49 29.34 -4.48
C TYR A 144 -18.92 27.95 -4.79
N PRO A 145 -18.23 27.76 -5.93
CA PRO A 145 -17.45 26.56 -6.17
C PRO A 145 -16.43 26.32 -5.06
N ASP A 146 -16.00 27.34 -4.30
CA ASP A 146 -15.04 27.18 -3.20
C ASP A 146 -15.57 26.33 -2.04
N LEU A 147 -16.80 26.57 -1.57
CA LEU A 147 -17.36 25.74 -0.51
C LEU A 147 -17.57 24.29 -0.99
N LYS A 148 -17.98 24.11 -2.26
CA LYS A 148 -18.12 22.78 -2.87
C LYS A 148 -16.77 22.11 -3.14
N ALA A 149 -15.75 22.85 -3.55
CA ALA A 149 -14.40 22.37 -3.83
C ALA A 149 -13.68 22.02 -2.52
N HIS A 150 -13.76 22.88 -1.49
CA HIS A 150 -13.25 22.57 -0.15
C HIS A 150 -13.94 21.34 0.44
N ALA A 151 -15.26 21.21 0.29
CA ALA A 151 -15.98 20.01 0.73
C ALA A 151 -15.52 18.76 -0.05
N ALA A 152 -15.37 18.84 -1.38
CA ALA A 152 -14.91 17.73 -2.21
C ALA A 152 -13.44 17.33 -1.94
N ILE A 153 -12.56 18.31 -1.70
CA ILE A 153 -11.17 18.09 -1.30
C ILE A 153 -11.14 17.44 0.09
N ALA A 154 -11.91 17.95 1.04
CA ALA A 154 -11.99 17.38 2.38
C ALA A 154 -12.56 15.95 2.38
N ASP A 155 -13.57 15.68 1.57
CA ASP A 155 -14.13 14.34 1.39
C ASP A 155 -13.10 13.39 0.78
N ALA A 156 -12.40 13.81 -0.26
CA ALA A 156 -11.36 12.99 -0.86
C ALA A 156 -10.16 12.73 0.08
N MET A 157 -9.79 13.68 0.93
CA MET A 157 -8.79 13.46 1.98
C MET A 157 -9.26 12.42 3.01
N LYS A 158 -10.55 12.45 3.40
CA LYS A 158 -11.15 11.41 4.24
C LYS A 158 -11.13 10.04 3.56
N GLN A 159 -11.53 9.97 2.29
CA GLN A 159 -11.50 8.73 1.50
C GLN A 159 -10.07 8.19 1.35
N ASN A 160 -9.08 9.06 1.12
CA ASN A 160 -7.67 8.69 1.05
C ASN A 160 -7.14 8.14 2.39
N SER A 161 -7.50 8.78 3.51
CA SER A 161 -7.17 8.28 4.86
C SER A 161 -7.80 6.91 5.13
N TYR A 162 -9.05 6.70 4.72
CA TYR A 162 -9.72 5.41 4.78
C TYR A 162 -8.99 4.35 3.94
N LEU A 163 -8.69 4.65 2.67
CA LEU A 163 -7.94 3.76 1.78
C LEU A 163 -6.54 3.43 2.31
N GLN A 164 -5.87 4.39 2.96
CA GLN A 164 -4.57 4.12 3.57
C GLN A 164 -4.67 3.06 4.68
N LYS A 165 -5.76 3.04 5.45
CA LYS A 165 -6.02 1.98 6.45
C LYS A 165 -6.28 0.64 5.77
N GLU A 166 -7.10 0.62 4.72
CA GLU A 166 -7.38 -0.60 3.93
C GLU A 166 -6.12 -1.18 3.27
N ILE A 167 -5.27 -0.33 2.67
CA ILE A 167 -3.97 -0.74 2.12
C ILE A 167 -3.08 -1.35 3.20
N THR A 168 -3.06 -0.74 4.40
CA THR A 168 -2.26 -1.24 5.52
C THR A 168 -2.77 -2.60 5.99
N ALA A 169 -4.09 -2.77 6.10
CA ALA A 169 -4.70 -4.06 6.45
C ALA A 169 -4.44 -5.13 5.37
N ALA A 170 -4.58 -4.78 4.09
CA ALA A 170 -4.30 -5.70 2.98
C ALA A 170 -2.82 -6.13 2.94
N ARG A 171 -1.89 -5.22 3.23
CA ARG A 171 -0.46 -5.54 3.37
C ARG A 171 -0.20 -6.49 4.55
N ALA A 172 -0.86 -6.28 5.68
CA ALA A 172 -0.75 -7.18 6.82
C ALA A 172 -1.25 -8.60 6.45
N LEU A 173 -2.42 -8.69 5.80
CA LEU A 173 -2.96 -9.97 5.34
C LEU A 173 -2.04 -10.68 4.34
N TYR A 174 -1.50 -9.94 3.36
CA TYR A 174 -0.51 -10.49 2.42
C TYR A 174 0.73 -11.02 3.15
N ASN A 175 1.26 -10.27 4.11
CA ASN A 175 2.42 -10.67 4.91
C ASN A 175 2.12 -11.92 5.73
N ASP A 176 0.92 -12.03 6.32
CA ASP A 176 0.50 -13.23 7.04
C ASP A 176 0.43 -14.46 6.12
N THR A 177 -0.12 -14.31 4.91
CA THR A 177 -0.15 -15.40 3.93
C THR A 177 1.26 -15.79 3.46
N VAL A 178 2.16 -14.81 3.27
CA VAL A 178 3.58 -15.06 2.96
C VAL A 178 4.29 -15.76 4.12
N ASN A 179 4.01 -15.38 5.36
CA ASN A 179 4.56 -16.04 6.55
C ASN A 179 4.08 -17.49 6.66
N MET A 180 2.79 -17.74 6.39
CA MET A 180 2.26 -19.11 6.31
C MET A 180 2.99 -19.92 5.23
N TRP A 181 3.20 -19.35 4.04
CA TRP A 181 3.96 -19.99 2.97
C TRP A 181 5.38 -20.31 3.42
N ASN A 182 6.10 -19.33 3.94
CA ASN A 182 7.49 -19.47 4.38
C ASN A 182 7.65 -20.50 5.49
N SER A 183 6.71 -20.57 6.43
CA SER A 183 6.71 -21.59 7.49
C SER A 183 6.41 -22.98 6.93
N ASP A 184 5.38 -23.09 6.08
CA ASP A 184 4.88 -24.38 5.61
C ASP A 184 5.83 -25.09 4.65
N ILE A 185 6.58 -24.35 3.83
CA ILE A 185 7.57 -24.97 2.94
C ILE A 185 8.71 -25.66 3.71
N PHE A 186 8.97 -25.27 4.96
CA PHE A 186 9.94 -25.93 5.84
C PHE A 186 9.31 -26.91 6.84
N SER A 187 7.99 -27.13 6.79
CA SER A 187 7.29 -28.01 7.72
C SER A 187 7.54 -29.50 7.40
N TRP A 188 8.30 -30.17 8.24
CA TRP A 188 8.59 -31.60 8.14
C TRP A 188 7.40 -32.46 8.60
N PRO A 189 7.13 -33.64 8.01
CA PRO A 189 7.82 -34.29 6.90
C PRO A 189 7.26 -33.95 5.52
N THR A 190 5.94 -34.03 5.37
CA THR A 190 5.29 -34.10 4.06
C THR A 190 5.44 -32.80 3.25
N LYS A 191 5.23 -31.65 3.89
CA LYS A 191 5.24 -30.35 3.20
C LYS A 191 6.64 -29.98 2.72
N MET A 192 7.66 -30.17 3.57
CA MET A 192 9.07 -29.96 3.22
C MET A 192 9.54 -30.87 2.08
N ILE A 193 9.13 -32.15 2.10
CA ILE A 193 9.47 -33.10 1.03
C ILE A 193 8.84 -32.70 -0.31
N VAL A 194 7.59 -32.24 -0.29
CA VAL A 194 6.92 -31.74 -1.50
C VAL A 194 7.58 -30.44 -1.96
N ALA A 195 7.82 -29.50 -1.06
CA ALA A 195 8.36 -28.18 -1.37
C ALA A 195 9.73 -28.28 -2.08
N ALA A 196 10.66 -29.11 -1.61
CA ALA A 196 11.95 -29.22 -2.29
C ALA A 196 11.87 -29.98 -3.62
N ARG A 197 10.98 -30.98 -3.75
CA ARG A 197 10.78 -31.69 -5.03
C ARG A 197 10.19 -30.77 -6.10
N GLU A 198 9.33 -29.84 -5.71
CA GLU A 198 8.74 -28.84 -6.60
C GLU A 198 9.62 -27.57 -6.74
N GLY A 199 10.76 -27.50 -6.04
CA GLY A 199 11.68 -26.37 -6.10
C GLY A 199 11.15 -25.08 -5.48
N TYR A 200 10.26 -25.17 -4.48
CA TYR A 200 9.71 -23.99 -3.81
C TYR A 200 10.77 -23.27 -2.98
N THR A 201 10.67 -21.94 -2.99
CA THR A 201 11.53 -21.02 -2.24
C THR A 201 10.68 -20.15 -1.31
N THR A 202 11.31 -19.57 -0.29
CA THR A 202 10.66 -18.52 0.51
C THR A 202 10.29 -17.32 -0.37
N ARG A 203 9.24 -16.62 0.04
CA ARG A 203 8.78 -15.38 -0.55
C ARG A 203 9.14 -14.22 0.38
N ILE A 204 9.43 -13.07 -0.23
CA ILE A 204 9.78 -11.85 0.49
C ILE A 204 8.47 -11.16 0.90
N PRO A 205 8.25 -10.86 2.18
CA PRO A 205 7.08 -10.12 2.63
C PRO A 205 7.16 -8.65 2.19
N PHE A 206 6.03 -7.95 2.22
CA PHE A 206 5.98 -6.52 1.97
C PHE A 206 6.70 -5.75 3.10
N THR A 207 7.71 -4.97 2.74
CA THR A 207 8.48 -4.12 3.66
C THR A 207 8.38 -2.65 3.26
N ALA A 208 8.59 -1.74 4.21
CA ALA A 208 8.72 -0.32 3.88
C ALA A 208 10.00 -0.08 3.08
N SER A 209 9.91 0.74 2.03
CA SER A 209 11.05 1.08 1.20
C SER A 209 12.11 1.86 1.98
N ALA A 210 13.37 1.75 1.54
CA ALA A 210 14.51 2.48 2.08
C ALA A 210 14.24 3.96 2.27
N GLN A 211 13.67 4.56 1.23
CA GLN A 211 13.44 5.98 1.11
C GLN A 211 12.43 6.47 2.15
N ILE A 212 11.34 5.74 2.34
CA ILE A 212 10.32 6.06 3.35
C ILE A 212 10.92 5.93 4.76
N LYS A 213 11.74 4.91 5.01
CA LYS A 213 12.43 4.76 6.31
C LYS A 213 13.43 5.89 6.56
N ALA A 214 14.17 6.32 5.54
CA ALA A 214 15.13 7.41 5.64
C ALA A 214 14.45 8.76 5.87
N GLU A 215 13.34 9.04 5.18
CA GLU A 215 12.55 10.26 5.35
C GLU A 215 11.86 10.33 6.72
N ALA A 216 11.34 9.20 7.21
CA ALA A 216 10.83 9.11 8.58
C ALA A 216 11.94 9.40 9.61
N ARG A 217 13.16 8.93 9.36
CA ARG A 217 14.30 9.24 10.23
C ARG A 217 14.64 10.72 10.24
N SER A 218 14.81 11.34 9.08
CA SER A 218 15.15 12.77 9.00
C SER A 218 14.08 13.71 9.55
N THR A 219 12.82 13.27 9.60
CA THR A 219 11.69 14.09 10.07
C THR A 219 11.46 13.96 11.57
N PHE A 220 11.78 12.81 12.18
CA PHE A 220 11.41 12.51 13.57
C PHE A 220 12.60 12.27 14.52
N PHE A 221 13.82 12.07 14.00
CA PHE A 221 15.04 11.81 14.78
C PHE A 221 16.17 12.75 14.35
#